data_AF-A0A973MKF2-F1
#
_entry.id   AF-A0A973MKF2-F1
#
_cell.length_a   1.000
_cell.length_b   1.000
_cell.length_c   1.000
_cell.angle_alpha   90.00
_cell.angle_beta   90.00
_cell.angle_gamma   90.00
#
_symmetry.space_group_name_H-M   'P 1'
#
loop_
_entity.id
_entity.type
_entity.pdbx_description
1 polymer ?
#
loop_
_entity_poly.entity_id
_entity_poly.type
_entity_poly.pdbx_seq_one_letter_code
_entity_poly.pdbx_strand_id
1 'polypeptide(L)'
;MSDITMSTERALLGALLTDPGQLDELRYVRTQDFEIQRHREIYTAIQDVHADAPSLTGVAFADHVAARLPNPDFVWDFELHTLALNCPDPDHGPTYARMVQEAAFRRDLAEHAERIG
;
A
#
# COMPACT_ATOMS: atom_id res chain seq x y z
N MET A 1 -12.70 -9.52 -9.04
CA MET A 1 -12.08 -8.27 -8.55
C MET A 1 -13.15 -7.22 -8.41
N SER A 2 -13.34 -6.65 -7.23
CA SER A 2 -14.27 -5.53 -7.02
C SER A 2 -13.51 -4.21 -7.19
N ASP A 3 -14.04 -3.27 -7.98
CA ASP A 3 -13.45 -1.93 -8.17
C ASP A 3 -13.12 -1.22 -6.86
N ILE A 4 -13.90 -1.51 -5.80
CA ILE A 4 -13.74 -0.96 -4.46
C ILE A 4 -12.42 -1.40 -3.81
N THR A 5 -12.01 -2.67 -3.94
CA THR A 5 -10.76 -3.17 -3.33
C THR A 5 -9.55 -2.48 -3.94
N MET A 6 -9.51 -2.42 -5.27
CA MET A 6 -8.44 -1.73 -6.00
C MET A 6 -8.38 -0.24 -5.62
N SER A 7 -9.52 0.45 -5.56
CA SER A 7 -9.58 1.86 -5.15
C SER A 7 -9.08 2.07 -3.72
N THR A 8 -9.43 1.17 -2.81
CA THR A 8 -9.02 1.23 -1.40
C THR A 8 -7.52 1.01 -1.23
N GLU A 9 -6.94 0.01 -1.90
CA GLU A 9 -5.49 -0.23 -1.85
C GLU A 9 -4.71 0.97 -2.39
N ARG A 10 -5.17 1.55 -3.51
CA ARG A 10 -4.56 2.77 -4.07
C ARG A 10 -4.65 3.95 -3.11
N ALA A 11 -5.79 4.13 -2.44
CA ALA A 11 -5.97 5.18 -1.44
C ALA A 11 -5.00 5.01 -0.26
N LEU A 12 -4.85 3.79 0.25
CA LEU A 12 -3.88 3.50 1.31
C LEU A 12 -2.44 3.78 0.88
N LEU A 13 -2.03 3.30 -0.29
CA LEU A 13 -0.69 3.54 -0.81
C LEU A 13 -0.42 5.04 -1.02
N GLY A 14 -1.40 5.76 -1.57
CA GLY A 14 -1.32 7.21 -1.75
C GLY A 14 -1.19 7.99 -0.44
N ALA A 15 -1.94 7.59 0.60
CA ALA A 15 -1.82 8.16 1.94
C ALA A 15 -0.42 7.95 2.51
N LEU A 16 0.12 6.73 2.43
CA LEU A 16 1.45 6.39 2.94
C LEU A 16 2.60 7.03 2.17
N LEU A 17 2.44 7.27 0.88
CA LEU A 17 3.42 8.03 0.08
C LEU A 17 3.42 9.52 0.43
N THR A 18 2.30 10.02 0.95
CA THR A 18 2.13 11.43 1.36
C THR A 18 2.63 11.64 2.80
N ASP A 19 2.26 10.74 3.71
CA ASP A 19 2.64 10.74 5.11
C ASP A 19 3.10 9.34 5.56
N PRO A 20 4.41 9.03 5.39
CA PRO A 20 4.98 7.75 5.79
C PRO A 20 4.87 7.47 7.29
N GLY A 21 4.76 8.52 8.12
CA GLY A 21 4.68 8.41 9.58
C GLY A 21 3.48 7.59 10.05
N GLN A 22 2.41 7.54 9.25
CA GLN A 22 1.24 6.73 9.55
C GLN A 22 1.57 5.23 9.64
N LEU A 23 2.63 4.74 8.98
CA LEU A 23 3.06 3.34 9.08
C LEU A 23 3.25 2.87 10.53
N ASP A 24 3.66 3.75 11.43
CA ASP A 24 3.88 3.39 12.83
C ASP A 24 2.60 2.93 13.55
N GLU A 25 1.45 3.44 13.12
CA GLU A 25 0.12 3.06 13.63
C GLU A 25 -0.47 1.87 12.87
N LEU A 26 0.04 1.56 11.67
CA LEU A 26 -0.51 0.55 10.75
C LEU A 26 0.24 -0.78 10.76
N ARG A 27 0.98 -1.09 11.84
CA ARG A 27 1.75 -2.34 12.00
C ARG A 27 0.90 -3.63 11.92
N TYR A 28 -0.42 -3.50 11.99
CA TYR A 28 -1.36 -4.62 11.84
C TYR A 28 -1.67 -4.98 10.37
N VAL A 29 -1.33 -4.09 9.42
CA VAL A 29 -1.48 -4.36 7.99
C VAL A 29 -0.27 -5.15 7.51
N ARG A 30 -0.53 -6.25 6.82
CA ARG A 30 0.50 -7.11 6.23
C ARG A 30 0.56 -6.88 4.73
N THR A 31 1.73 -7.07 4.14
CA THR A 31 1.89 -7.07 2.68
C THR A 31 0.90 -8.02 2.00
N GLN A 32 0.61 -9.18 2.61
CA GLN A 32 -0.30 -10.18 2.06
C GLN A 32 -1.77 -9.71 2.06
N ASP A 33 -2.12 -8.67 2.80
CA ASP A 33 -3.49 -8.12 2.85
C ASP A 33 -3.86 -7.42 1.53
N PHE A 34 -2.87 -7.00 0.74
CA PHE A 34 -3.10 -6.47 -0.60
C PHE A 34 -3.38 -7.63 -1.57
N GLU A 35 -4.41 -7.49 -2.41
CA GLU A 35 -4.78 -8.44 -3.46
C GLU A 35 -3.83 -8.32 -4.65
N ILE A 36 -3.49 -7.09 -5.02
CA ILE A 36 -2.75 -6.79 -6.25
C ILE A 36 -1.26 -6.90 -5.98
N GLN A 37 -0.58 -7.79 -6.71
CA GLN A 37 0.85 -8.05 -6.56
C GLN A 37 1.70 -6.78 -6.65
N ARG A 38 1.40 -5.87 -7.58
CA ARG A 38 2.09 -4.58 -7.68
C ARG A 38 1.94 -3.72 -6.43
N HIS A 39 0.77 -3.74 -5.79
CA HIS A 39 0.54 -3.00 -4.56
C HIS A 39 1.29 -3.60 -3.38
N ARG A 40 1.47 -4.94 -3.35
CA ARG A 40 2.36 -5.62 -2.39
C ARG A 40 3.80 -5.12 -2.50
N GLU A 41 4.29 -5.01 -3.72
CA GLU A 41 5.65 -4.53 -4.00
C GLU A 41 5.83 -3.08 -3.52
N ILE A 42 4.88 -2.21 -3.84
CA ILE A 42 4.88 -0.81 -3.39
C ILE A 42 4.81 -0.71 -1.87
N TYR A 43 3.90 -1.45 -1.23
CA TYR A 43 3.76 -1.43 0.23
C TYR A 43 5.03 -1.93 0.93
N THR A 44 5.64 -3.00 0.43
CA THR A 44 6.90 -3.53 0.97
C THR A 44 8.02 -2.50 0.84
N ALA A 45 8.17 -1.87 -0.32
CA ALA A 45 9.18 -0.82 -0.53
C ALA A 45 8.96 0.37 0.42
N ILE A 46 7.71 0.80 0.62
CA ILE A 46 7.33 1.84 1.59
C ILE A 46 7.76 1.45 3.01
N GLN A 47 7.48 0.22 3.43
CA GLN A 47 7.91 -0.28 4.75
C GLN A 47 9.43 -0.29 4.91
N ASP A 48 10.16 -0.76 3.90
CA ASP A 48 11.62 -0.84 3.92
C ASP A 48 12.26 0.56 3.97
N VAL A 49 11.76 1.52 3.19
CA VAL A 49 12.25 2.92 3.20
C VAL A 49 12.02 3.55 4.58
N HIS A 50 10.81 3.40 5.13
CA HIS A 50 10.48 3.98 6.44
C HIS A 50 11.30 3.36 7.56
N ALA A 51 11.55 2.05 7.50
CA ALA A 51 12.39 1.35 8.47
C ALA A 51 13.85 1.85 8.43
N ASP A 52 14.40 2.04 7.23
CA ASP A 52 15.79 2.49 7.04
C ASP A 52 15.97 3.99 7.33
N ALA A 53 14.95 4.81 7.05
CA ALA A 53 14.99 6.26 7.20
C ALA A 53 13.63 6.84 7.68
N PRO A 54 13.28 6.70 8.98
CA PRO A 54 11.97 7.10 9.51
C PRO A 54 11.62 8.59 9.39
N SER A 55 12.63 9.44 9.17
CA SER A 55 12.44 10.89 9.00
C SER A 55 12.33 11.33 7.54
N LEU A 56 12.44 10.40 6.58
CA LEU A 56 12.39 10.71 5.15
C LEU A 56 10.93 10.89 4.71
N THR A 57 10.62 12.01 4.05
CA THR A 57 9.26 12.36 3.62
C THR A 57 9.25 13.04 2.26
N GLY A 58 8.05 13.27 1.71
CA GLY A 58 7.85 14.01 0.47
C GLY A 58 8.46 13.34 -0.76
N VAL A 59 8.92 14.14 -1.73
CA VAL A 59 9.47 13.62 -3.00
C VAL A 59 10.66 12.69 -2.77
N ALA A 60 11.56 13.04 -1.85
CA ALA A 60 12.72 12.22 -1.56
C ALA A 60 12.36 10.82 -1.04
N PHE A 61 11.25 10.71 -0.28
CA PHE A 61 10.73 9.40 0.13
C PHE A 61 10.24 8.60 -1.07
N ALA A 62 9.43 9.21 -1.94
CA ALA A 62 8.93 8.54 -3.15
C ALA A 62 10.06 8.07 -4.09
N ASP A 63 11.13 8.87 -4.25
CA ASP A 63 12.31 8.48 -5.04
C ASP A 63 13.01 7.25 -4.45
N HIS A 64 13.12 7.17 -3.12
CA HIS A 64 13.71 6.01 -2.44
C HIS A 64 12.80 4.78 -2.48
N VAL A 65 11.48 4.96 -2.50
CA VAL A 65 10.52 3.88 -2.74
C VAL A 65 10.70 3.36 -4.17
N ALA A 66 10.73 4.24 -5.17
CA ALA A 66 10.93 3.89 -6.57
C ALA A 66 12.24 3.10 -6.79
N ALA A 67 13.33 3.52 -6.14
CA ALA A 67 14.62 2.85 -6.24
C ALA A 67 14.65 1.41 -5.68
N ARG A 68 13.69 1.04 -4.82
CA ARG A 68 13.55 -0.33 -4.28
C ARG A 68 12.61 -1.21 -5.09
N LEU A 69 11.86 -0.65 -6.04
CA LEU A 69 10.86 -1.39 -6.79
C LEU A 69 11.48 -2.23 -7.90
N PRO A 70 10.91 -3.42 -8.18
CA PRO A 70 11.42 -4.30 -9.23
C PRO A 70 11.26 -3.65 -10.60
N ASN A 71 12.08 -4.06 -11.57
CA ASN A 71 12.03 -3.59 -12.97
C ASN A 71 12.42 -2.11 -13.20
N PRO A 72 13.69 -1.83 -13.56
CA PRO A 72 14.15 -0.47 -13.85
C PRO A 72 13.57 0.14 -15.13
N ASP A 73 12.96 -0.65 -16.01
CA ASP A 73 12.34 -0.15 -17.25
C ASP A 73 10.92 0.38 -17.02
N PHE A 74 10.34 0.15 -15.84
CA PHE A 74 9.04 0.70 -15.47
C PHE A 74 9.21 2.08 -14.82
N VAL A 75 8.39 3.04 -15.24
CA VAL A 75 8.42 4.42 -14.72
C VAL A 75 7.67 4.48 -13.39
N TRP A 76 8.33 4.01 -12.32
CA TRP A 76 7.76 3.99 -10.97
C TRP A 76 7.41 5.37 -10.45
N ASP A 77 8.24 6.37 -10.71
CA ASP A 77 8.03 7.75 -10.27
C ASP A 77 6.65 8.27 -10.69
N PHE A 78 6.22 7.98 -11.93
CA PHE A 78 4.91 8.40 -12.42
C PHE A 78 3.76 7.67 -11.72
N GLU A 79 3.87 6.36 -11.49
CA GLU A 79 2.82 5.59 -10.79
C GLU A 79 2.71 6.02 -9.32
N LEU A 80 3.83 6.15 -8.62
CA LEU A 80 3.86 6.58 -7.21
C LEU A 80 3.30 8.00 -7.05
N HIS A 81 3.69 8.91 -7.95
CA HIS A 81 3.13 10.26 -7.99
C HIS A 81 1.62 10.24 -8.25
N THR A 82 1.17 9.39 -9.17
CA THR A 82 -0.26 9.20 -9.48
C THR A 82 -1.04 8.64 -8.28
N LEU A 83 -0.45 7.72 -7.52
CA LEU A 83 -1.07 7.19 -6.28
C LEU A 83 -1.21 8.28 -5.21
N ALA A 84 -0.15 9.05 -4.97
CA ALA A 84 -0.17 10.15 -4.02
C ALA A 84 -1.22 11.21 -4.39
N LEU A 85 -1.27 11.64 -5.66
CA LEU A 85 -2.23 12.64 -6.14
C LEU A 85 -3.70 12.17 -6.11
N ASN A 86 -3.94 10.88 -6.33
CA ASN A 86 -5.30 10.33 -6.35
C ASN A 86 -5.76 9.83 -4.98
N CYS A 87 -4.95 10.01 -3.93
CA CYS A 87 -5.40 9.75 -2.57
C CYS A 87 -6.55 10.70 -2.22
N PRO A 88 -7.76 10.21 -1.88
CA PRO A 88 -8.89 11.08 -1.61
C PRO A 88 -8.66 11.99 -0.41
N ASP A 89 -8.09 11.44 0.66
CA ASP A 89 -7.68 12.17 1.85
C ASP A 89 -6.56 11.40 2.59
N PRO A 90 -5.31 11.89 2.56
CA PRO A 90 -4.18 11.25 3.22
C PRO A 90 -4.34 11.01 4.72
N ASP A 91 -5.13 11.84 5.42
CA ASP A 91 -5.34 11.71 6.88
C ASP A 91 -6.22 10.49 7.22
N HIS A 92 -6.89 9.90 6.21
CA HIS A 92 -7.73 8.72 6.37
C HIS A 92 -6.98 7.39 6.14
N GLY A 93 -5.64 7.38 6.11
CA GLY A 93 -4.84 6.17 5.96
C GLY A 93 -5.24 5.00 6.89
N PRO A 94 -5.49 5.21 8.20
CA PRO A 94 -6.00 4.15 9.08
C PRO A 94 -7.35 3.56 8.68
N THR A 95 -8.22 4.36 8.04
CA THR A 95 -9.51 3.88 7.53
C THR A 95 -9.30 3.00 6.30
N TYR A 96 -8.47 3.43 5.34
CA TYR A 96 -8.15 2.63 4.15
C TYR A 96 -7.45 1.31 4.54
N ALA A 97 -6.53 1.36 5.52
CA ALA A 97 -5.86 0.20 6.09
C ALA A 97 -6.84 -0.87 6.62
N ARG A 98 -7.85 -0.44 7.39
CA ARG A 98 -8.90 -1.37 7.86
C ARG A 98 -9.66 -1.99 6.70
N MET A 99 -10.01 -1.20 5.68
CA MET A 99 -10.74 -1.72 4.52
C MET A 99 -9.91 -2.75 3.73
N VAL A 100 -8.59 -2.55 3.60
CA VAL A 100 -7.69 -3.54 2.99
C VAL A 100 -7.63 -4.83 3.82
N GLN A 101 -7.47 -4.72 5.14
CA GLN A 101 -7.46 -5.87 6.05
C GLN A 101 -8.78 -6.67 6.00
N GLU A 102 -9.92 -5.98 6.03
CA GLU A 102 -11.24 -6.61 5.95
C GLU A 102 -11.45 -7.33 4.61
N ALA A 103 -10.97 -6.74 3.51
CA ALA A 103 -10.99 -7.40 2.20
C ALA A 103 -10.12 -8.67 2.21
N ALA A 104 -8.92 -8.62 2.79
CA ALA A 104 -8.05 -9.79 2.94
C ALA A 104 -8.69 -10.90 3.76
N PHE A 105 -9.23 -10.57 4.93
CA PHE A 105 -9.92 -11.54 5.79
C PHE A 105 -11.08 -12.24 5.07
N ARG A 106 -11.86 -11.50 4.27
CA ARG A 106 -12.95 -12.08 3.47
C ARG A 106 -12.44 -13.04 2.39
N ARG A 107 -11.32 -12.71 1.73
CA ARG A 107 -10.69 -13.61 0.74
C ARG A 107 -10.19 -14.89 1.41
N ASP A 108 -9.48 -14.76 2.52
CA ASP A 108 -8.98 -15.91 3.27
C ASP A 108 -10.13 -16.83 3.71
N LEU A 109 -11.22 -16.26 4.23
CA LEU A 109 -12.39 -17.04 4.63
C LEU A 109 -13.03 -17.78 3.44
N ALA A 110 -13.15 -17.13 2.29
CA ALA A 110 -13.69 -17.75 1.07
C ALA A 110 -12.82 -18.92 0.59
N GLU A 111 -11.50 -18.73 0.52
CA GLU A 111 -10.54 -19.80 0.15
C GLU A 111 -10.60 -20.99 1.13
N HIS A 112 -10.76 -20.71 2.42
CA HIS A 112 -10.90 -21.76 3.43
C HIS A 112 -12.23 -22.50 3.31
N ALA A 113 -13.33 -21.78 3.04
CA ALA A 113 -14.66 -22.37 2.85
C ALA A 113 -14.71 -23.31 1.63
N GLU A 114 -14.08 -22.92 0.52
CA GLU A 114 -13.97 -23.76 -0.69
C GLU A 114 -13.16 -25.03 -0.46
N ARG A 115 -12.17 -25.01 0.44
CA ARG A 115 -11.31 -26.15 0.73
C ARG A 115 -11.95 -27.21 1.64
N ILE A 116 -12.96 -26.83 2.42
CA ILE A 116 -13.66 -27.74 3.36
C ILE A 116 -15.02 -28.24 2.86
N GLY A 117 -15.53 -27.67 1.77
CA GLY A 117 -16.76 -28.11 1.08
C GLY A 117 -16.49 -29.20 0.07
#